data_AF-A0A151WKY0-F1
#
_entry.id   AF-A0A151WKY0-F1
#
_cell.length_a   1.000
_cell.length_b   1.000
_cell.length_c   1.000
_cell.angle_alpha   90.00
_cell.angle_beta   90.00
_cell.angle_gamma   90.00
#
_symmetry.space_group_name_H-M   'P 1'
#
loop_
_entity.id
_entity.type
_entity.pdbx_description
1 polymer ?
#
loop_
_entity_poly.entity_id
_entity_poly.type
_entity_poly.pdbx_seq_one_letter_code
_entity_poly.pdbx_strand_id
1 'polypeptide(L)'
;MYVAGPSTWVTKFPMAAGSRQSPVNIETKRVESDHEGLSSKPLRWKYPATASRKLVNPGYCWRVDTDGEGTFLSGGPLMDDVYKLEQYHCHWGCSDSRGSEHTVDGQAFAGELHLVHWNTSKYKTFAEAAKASDGLAVLGVFLKVPGRLAISHEEREGRDKPRRAERIRDASFSREVHRDYVMSHCFEIMSKSYKNARETRASKKIYVGKTHEEMDKIARLLPYVSHKDEVVEITEPIDPGKLLPDDNGYWTYLGSLTTPPCNESVTWILFKKYIEVSHHQLNIFRNLRKFPRGEECPCHENHGVVSEWCSRSGPVSRDAGREEETCIYTGDATRVETTETSSAIL
;
A
#
# COMPACT_ATOMS: atom_id res chain seq x y z
N MET A 1 8.44 -14.45 -19.74
CA MET A 1 7.60 -15.65 -19.50
C MET A 1 6.55 -15.25 -18.47
N TYR A 2 5.27 -15.19 -18.84
CA TYR A 2 4.19 -14.72 -17.96
C TYR A 2 4.11 -15.61 -16.71
N VAL A 3 4.25 -15.01 -15.52
CA VAL A 3 3.88 -15.67 -14.26
C VAL A 3 2.45 -15.23 -14.01
N ALA A 4 1.49 -16.11 -14.31
CA ALA A 4 0.09 -15.87 -13.98
C ALA A 4 -0.06 -15.66 -12.46
N GLY A 5 -1.12 -14.98 -12.01
CA GLY A 5 -1.25 -14.52 -10.62
C GLY A 5 -1.23 -15.64 -9.55
N PRO A 6 -1.25 -15.30 -8.26
CA PRO A 6 -1.06 -16.24 -7.13
C PRO A 6 -1.80 -17.58 -7.18
N SER A 7 -2.98 -17.64 -7.80
CA SER A 7 -3.77 -18.88 -7.95
C SER A 7 -3.10 -19.94 -8.84
N THR A 8 -2.09 -19.54 -9.60
CA THR A 8 -1.35 -20.41 -10.52
C THR A 8 0.11 -20.58 -10.13
N TRP A 9 0.59 -19.85 -9.11
CA TRP A 9 2.00 -19.88 -8.73
C TRP A 9 2.46 -21.27 -8.34
N VAL A 10 1.63 -22.07 -7.68
CA VAL A 10 1.92 -23.47 -7.33
C VAL A 10 2.41 -24.31 -8.51
N THR A 11 1.96 -24.01 -9.74
CA THR A 11 2.36 -24.76 -10.94
C THR A 11 3.84 -24.57 -11.31
N LYS A 12 4.42 -23.43 -10.95
CA LYS A 12 5.82 -23.07 -11.24
C LYS A 12 6.69 -23.00 -9.98
N PHE A 13 6.07 -22.71 -8.84
CA PHE A 13 6.69 -22.51 -7.54
C PHE A 13 5.93 -23.38 -6.54
N PRO A 14 6.28 -24.68 -6.42
CA PRO A 14 5.56 -25.62 -5.55
C PRO A 14 5.46 -25.17 -4.09
N MET A 15 6.42 -24.37 -3.63
CA MET A 15 6.42 -23.78 -2.29
C MET A 15 5.21 -22.88 -2.02
N ALA A 16 4.54 -22.35 -3.06
CA ALA A 16 3.29 -21.61 -2.91
C ALA A 16 2.13 -22.46 -2.33
N ALA A 17 2.28 -23.78 -2.25
CA ALA A 17 1.35 -24.68 -1.56
C ALA A 17 1.81 -25.09 -0.15
N GLY A 18 2.87 -24.46 0.38
CA GLY A 18 3.36 -24.70 1.73
C GLY A 18 2.28 -24.49 2.81
N SER A 19 2.56 -25.00 4.01
CA SER A 19 1.63 -24.89 5.14
C SER A 19 1.78 -23.58 5.93
N ARG A 20 2.90 -22.87 5.78
CA ARG A 20 3.17 -21.56 6.39
C ARG A 20 3.25 -20.46 5.35
N GLN A 21 2.27 -20.44 4.45
CA GLN A 21 2.19 -19.41 3.41
C GLN A 21 1.58 -18.11 3.94
N SER A 22 2.13 -17.00 3.48
CA SER A 22 1.66 -15.64 3.72
C SER A 22 1.03 -15.04 2.46
N PRO A 23 0.12 -14.06 2.57
CA PRO A 23 -0.39 -13.46 3.81
C PRO A 23 -1.47 -14.31 4.48
N VAL A 24 -1.78 -13.97 5.74
CA VAL A 24 -2.85 -14.60 6.53
C VAL A 24 -3.89 -13.58 7.01
N ASN A 25 -5.07 -14.09 7.39
CA ASN A 25 -6.06 -13.32 8.14
C ASN A 25 -5.76 -13.45 9.65
N ILE A 26 -5.47 -12.33 10.31
CA ILE A 26 -5.26 -12.27 11.76
C ILE A 26 -6.63 -12.29 12.44
N GLU A 27 -7.04 -13.46 12.93
CA GLU A 27 -8.23 -13.61 13.79
C GLU A 27 -7.87 -13.19 15.22
N THR A 28 -8.20 -11.95 15.62
CA THR A 28 -7.73 -11.35 16.88
C THR A 28 -8.14 -12.16 18.13
N LYS A 29 -9.27 -12.86 18.05
CA LYS A 29 -9.76 -13.75 19.13
C LYS A 29 -8.94 -15.04 19.31
N ARG A 30 -8.14 -15.42 18.32
CA ARG A 30 -7.26 -16.60 18.36
C ARG A 30 -5.79 -16.26 18.58
N VAL A 31 -5.47 -14.96 18.68
CA VAL A 31 -4.11 -14.52 18.98
C VAL A 31 -3.79 -14.95 20.41
N GLU A 32 -2.71 -15.70 20.55
CA GLU A 32 -2.21 -16.11 21.85
C GLU A 32 -1.48 -14.95 22.51
N SER A 33 -1.74 -14.75 23.80
CA SER A 33 -0.97 -13.83 24.62
C SER A 33 0.49 -14.29 24.66
N ASP A 34 1.39 -13.31 24.61
CA ASP A 34 2.82 -13.41 24.88
C ASP A 34 3.23 -14.67 25.67
N HIS A 35 3.90 -15.60 25.00
CA HIS A 35 4.72 -16.61 25.70
C HIS A 35 5.92 -15.87 26.26
N GLU A 36 6.35 -16.15 27.50
CA GLU A 36 7.37 -15.40 28.28
C GLU A 36 8.61 -14.89 27.49
N GLY A 37 8.94 -15.51 26.36
CA GLY A 37 9.94 -15.05 25.41
C GLY A 37 9.72 -13.66 24.80
N LEU A 38 8.52 -13.25 24.34
CA LEU A 38 8.39 -12.00 23.54
C LEU A 38 8.46 -10.74 24.42
N SER A 39 7.88 -10.75 25.63
CA SER A 39 8.06 -9.63 26.58
C SER A 39 9.45 -9.56 27.20
N SER A 40 10.18 -10.69 27.28
CA SER A 40 11.53 -10.68 27.88
C SER A 40 12.55 -9.87 27.07
N LYS A 41 12.30 -9.70 25.76
CA LYS A 41 13.15 -8.95 24.83
C LYS A 41 12.25 -8.16 23.87
N PRO A 42 11.94 -6.88 24.13
CA PRO A 42 11.10 -6.10 23.23
C PRO A 42 11.74 -6.00 21.84
N LEU A 43 10.91 -5.90 20.80
CA LEU A 43 11.39 -5.70 19.44
C LEU A 43 12.07 -4.34 19.33
N ARG A 44 13.28 -4.28 18.76
CA ARG A 44 14.10 -3.08 18.69
C ARG A 44 14.62 -2.86 17.27
N TRP A 45 14.63 -1.61 16.84
CA TRP A 45 15.18 -1.23 15.55
C TRP A 45 15.87 0.13 15.58
N LYS A 46 16.75 0.33 14.60
CA LYS A 46 17.36 1.62 14.26
C LYS A 46 17.56 1.69 12.75
N TYR A 47 17.08 2.78 12.15
CA TYR A 47 17.28 3.06 10.73
C TYR A 47 17.82 4.49 10.59
N PRO A 48 19.02 4.69 10.03
CA PRO A 48 19.48 6.01 9.63
C PRO A 48 18.58 6.58 8.54
N ALA A 49 18.30 7.90 8.57
CA ALA A 49 17.55 8.57 7.51
C ALA A 49 18.25 8.47 6.13
N THR A 50 19.54 8.20 6.14
CA THR A 50 20.39 8.02 4.95
C THR A 50 20.40 6.59 4.43
N ALA A 51 19.69 5.62 5.02
CA ALA A 51 19.73 4.22 4.59
C ALA A 51 19.12 3.98 3.20
N SER A 52 18.17 4.82 2.79
CA SER A 52 17.47 4.72 1.50
C SER A 52 18.40 5.15 0.34
N ARG A 53 18.54 4.31 -0.70
CA ARG A 53 19.45 4.56 -1.84
C ARG A 53 18.72 4.83 -3.16
N LYS A 54 17.91 3.87 -3.62
CA LYS A 54 17.28 3.93 -4.94
C LYS A 54 15.81 3.57 -4.85
N LEU A 55 14.98 4.30 -5.58
CA LEU A 55 13.59 3.93 -5.81
C LEU A 55 13.49 3.25 -7.18
N VAL A 56 12.85 2.09 -7.19
CA VAL A 56 12.76 1.18 -8.33
C VAL A 56 11.30 0.82 -8.58
N ASN A 57 10.89 0.75 -9.84
CA ASN A 57 9.64 0.11 -10.23
C ASN A 57 9.96 -1.28 -10.83
N PRO A 58 9.89 -2.37 -10.05
CA PRO A 58 10.13 -3.72 -10.56
C PRO A 58 8.95 -4.28 -11.39
N GLY A 59 7.86 -3.51 -11.56
CA GLY A 59 6.69 -3.86 -12.37
C GLY A 59 5.52 -4.45 -11.59
N TYR A 60 5.63 -4.60 -10.28
CA TYR A 60 4.56 -5.15 -9.42
C TYR A 60 4.39 -4.40 -8.09
N CYS A 61 5.29 -3.50 -7.76
CA CYS A 61 5.20 -2.55 -6.65
C CYS A 61 6.06 -1.32 -6.98
N TRP A 62 6.24 -0.43 -6.01
CA TRP A 62 7.45 0.38 -5.92
C TRP A 62 8.31 -0.20 -4.81
N ARG A 63 9.63 -0.13 -4.97
CA ARG A 63 10.61 -0.66 -4.01
C ARG A 63 11.73 0.34 -3.79
N VAL A 64 12.10 0.56 -2.54
CA VAL A 64 13.30 1.29 -2.18
C VAL A 64 14.37 0.31 -1.75
N ASP A 65 15.51 0.33 -2.44
CA ASP A 65 16.69 -0.45 -2.11
C ASP A 65 17.56 0.32 -1.10
N THR A 66 18.14 -0.39 -0.13
CA THR A 66 19.08 0.14 0.87
C THR A 66 20.45 -0.53 0.71
N ASP A 67 21.44 -0.11 1.50
CA ASP A 67 22.71 -0.84 1.68
C ASP A 67 22.83 -1.52 3.05
N GLY A 68 21.77 -1.42 3.86
CA GLY A 68 21.72 -1.91 5.24
C GLY A 68 22.70 -1.23 6.22
N GLU A 69 23.47 -0.23 5.80
CA GLU A 69 24.50 0.38 6.63
C GLU A 69 23.89 1.12 7.82
N GLY A 70 24.38 0.83 9.02
CA GLY A 70 23.88 1.40 10.27
C GLY A 70 22.45 0.98 10.66
N THR A 71 21.81 0.11 9.87
CA THR A 71 20.49 -0.44 10.18
C THR A 71 20.59 -1.67 11.08
N PHE A 72 19.62 -1.86 11.96
CA PHE A 72 19.42 -3.15 12.61
C PHE A 72 17.96 -3.33 13.05
N LEU A 73 17.54 -4.59 13.15
CA LEU A 73 16.32 -5.09 13.75
C LEU A 73 16.68 -6.32 14.61
N SER A 74 16.20 -6.37 15.85
CA SER A 74 16.48 -7.46 16.81
C SER A 74 15.38 -7.54 17.88
N GLY A 75 15.42 -8.54 18.76
CA GLY A 75 14.44 -8.71 19.83
C GLY A 75 13.08 -9.23 19.34
N GLY A 76 12.10 -9.25 20.22
CA GLY A 76 10.81 -9.90 20.00
C GLY A 76 11.00 -11.35 19.56
N PRO A 77 10.37 -11.79 18.44
CA PRO A 77 10.53 -13.14 17.92
C PRO A 77 11.93 -13.42 17.33
N LEU A 78 12.76 -12.39 17.17
CA LEU A 78 14.11 -12.50 16.59
C LEU A 78 15.18 -12.77 17.64
N MET A 79 14.84 -12.71 18.93
CA MET A 79 15.76 -12.94 20.04
C MET A 79 17.03 -12.07 19.92
N ASP A 80 18.22 -12.69 19.96
CA ASP A 80 19.52 -12.01 19.89
C ASP A 80 20.07 -11.85 18.47
N ASP A 81 19.39 -12.42 17.47
CA ASP A 81 19.83 -12.32 16.09
C ASP A 81 19.62 -10.89 15.55
N VAL A 82 20.58 -10.44 14.72
CA VAL A 82 20.58 -9.11 14.13
C VAL A 82 20.25 -9.21 12.66
N TYR A 83 19.16 -8.52 12.28
CA TYR A 83 18.68 -8.44 10.92
C TYR A 83 18.97 -7.04 10.35
N LYS A 84 19.50 -6.97 9.13
CA LYS A 84 19.73 -5.70 8.43
C LYS A 84 18.63 -5.44 7.41
N LEU A 85 18.24 -4.18 7.26
CA LEU A 85 17.26 -3.74 6.28
C LEU A 85 17.86 -3.87 4.89
N GLU A 86 17.20 -4.61 4.00
CA GLU A 86 17.61 -4.81 2.59
C GLU A 86 16.86 -3.86 1.65
N GLN A 87 15.54 -3.77 1.86
CA GLN A 87 14.64 -3.01 1.01
C GLN A 87 13.30 -2.80 1.72
N TYR A 88 12.51 -1.86 1.22
CA TYR A 88 11.11 -1.77 1.56
C TYR A 88 10.24 -1.47 0.35
N HIS A 89 9.02 -2.00 0.35
CA HIS A 89 8.07 -1.87 -0.75
C HIS A 89 6.65 -1.85 -0.22
N CYS A 90 5.70 -1.47 -1.07
CA CYS A 90 4.29 -1.42 -0.71
C CYS A 90 3.44 -2.26 -1.64
N HIS A 91 2.40 -2.85 -1.06
CA HIS A 91 1.27 -3.45 -1.74
C HIS A 91 0.07 -2.53 -1.63
N TRP A 92 -0.74 -2.45 -2.69
CA TRP A 92 -1.96 -1.63 -2.71
C TRP A 92 -2.99 -2.21 -3.67
N GLY A 93 -4.23 -1.73 -3.55
CA GLY A 93 -5.34 -2.13 -4.40
C GLY A 93 -6.01 -0.95 -5.10
N CYS A 94 -7.15 -1.25 -5.72
CA CYS A 94 -7.91 -0.31 -6.54
C CYS A 94 -8.65 0.75 -5.73
N SER A 95 -8.92 0.50 -4.46
CA SER A 95 -9.73 1.36 -3.61
C SER A 95 -9.02 1.70 -2.32
N ASP A 96 -9.53 2.70 -1.62
CA ASP A 96 -9.01 3.12 -0.31
C ASP A 96 -9.42 2.16 0.82
N SER A 97 -10.23 1.14 0.50
CA SER A 97 -10.76 0.16 1.45
C SER A 97 -10.18 -1.24 1.27
N ARG A 98 -9.36 -1.46 0.24
CA ARG A 98 -8.82 -2.79 -0.07
C ARG A 98 -7.52 -2.70 -0.87
N GLY A 99 -6.48 -3.31 -0.34
CA GLY A 99 -5.14 -3.31 -0.93
C GLY A 99 -4.02 -3.88 -0.07
N SER A 100 -4.22 -4.04 1.24
CA SER A 100 -3.29 -4.81 2.08
C SER A 100 -3.28 -6.29 1.68
N GLU A 101 -2.16 -6.95 1.95
CA GLU A 101 -2.02 -8.40 1.76
C GLU A 101 -2.65 -9.14 2.94
N HIS A 102 -2.25 -8.78 4.16
CA HIS A 102 -2.85 -9.25 5.40
C HIS A 102 -4.21 -8.60 5.65
N THR A 103 -5.05 -9.29 6.41
CA THR A 103 -6.31 -8.77 6.93
C THR A 103 -6.37 -8.98 8.44
N VAL A 104 -7.19 -8.18 9.13
CA VAL A 104 -7.45 -8.34 10.57
C VAL A 104 -8.94 -8.55 10.75
N ASP A 105 -9.34 -9.68 11.32
CA ASP A 105 -10.75 -10.10 11.45
C ASP A 105 -11.53 -10.00 10.12
N GLY A 106 -10.88 -10.37 9.01
CA GLY A 106 -11.43 -10.29 7.66
C GLY A 106 -11.45 -8.89 7.04
N GLN A 107 -11.02 -7.85 7.78
CA GLN A 107 -10.96 -6.48 7.28
C GLN A 107 -9.62 -6.20 6.60
N ALA A 108 -9.69 -5.74 5.35
CA ALA A 108 -8.53 -5.23 4.60
C ALA A 108 -8.29 -3.73 4.85
N PHE A 109 -7.07 -3.29 4.56
CA PHE A 109 -6.63 -1.88 4.56
C PHE A 109 -6.35 -1.40 3.13
N ALA A 110 -6.07 -0.10 2.96
CA ALA A 110 -5.89 0.52 1.65
C ALA A 110 -4.61 0.04 0.93
N GLY A 111 -3.62 -0.37 1.71
CA GLY A 111 -2.34 -0.91 1.30
C GLY A 111 -1.57 -1.47 2.49
N GLU A 112 -0.40 -2.00 2.23
CA GLU A 112 0.49 -2.55 3.25
C GLU A 112 1.95 -2.34 2.85
N LEU A 113 2.72 -1.76 3.76
CA LEU A 113 4.15 -1.52 3.61
C LEU A 113 4.93 -2.68 4.23
N HIS A 114 5.93 -3.19 3.52
CA HIS A 114 6.86 -4.20 3.98
C HIS A 114 8.27 -3.63 4.07
N LEU A 115 8.88 -3.69 5.26
CA LEU A 115 10.33 -3.50 5.43
C LEU A 115 10.97 -4.88 5.58
N VAL A 116 11.78 -5.26 4.59
CA VAL A 116 12.39 -6.59 4.50
C VAL A 116 13.80 -6.55 5.04
N HIS A 117 14.07 -7.44 6.00
CA HIS A 117 15.36 -7.59 6.64
C HIS A 117 15.87 -9.02 6.48
N TRP A 118 17.18 -9.20 6.58
CA TRP A 118 17.81 -10.52 6.54
C TRP A 118 18.79 -10.73 7.69
N ASN A 119 18.89 -11.99 8.16
CA ASN A 119 19.64 -12.38 9.34
C ASN A 119 21.15 -12.37 9.07
N THR A 120 21.81 -11.32 9.52
CA THR A 120 23.26 -11.15 9.36
C THR A 120 24.08 -11.81 10.46
N SER A 121 23.44 -12.27 11.54
CA SER A 121 24.10 -13.10 12.55
C SER A 121 24.42 -14.50 12.03
N LYS A 122 23.61 -15.02 11.10
CA LYS A 122 23.70 -16.42 10.63
C LYS A 122 24.12 -16.59 9.17
N TYR A 123 23.79 -15.65 8.29
CA TYR A 123 24.05 -15.78 6.85
C TYR A 123 25.01 -14.72 6.35
N LYS A 124 25.70 -15.02 5.23
CA LYS A 124 26.66 -14.09 4.63
C LYS A 124 26.03 -13.21 3.56
N THR A 125 24.92 -13.67 2.98
CA THR A 125 24.22 -12.94 1.92
C THR A 125 22.71 -13.01 2.09
N PHE A 126 22.01 -12.00 1.57
CA PHE A 126 20.54 -12.00 1.47
C PHE A 126 20.03 -13.26 0.75
N ALA A 127 20.70 -13.68 -0.33
CA ALA A 127 20.27 -14.83 -1.13
C ALA A 127 20.35 -16.18 -0.40
N GLU A 128 21.30 -16.33 0.52
CA GLU A 128 21.37 -17.48 1.43
C GLU A 128 20.27 -17.42 2.47
N ALA A 129 20.11 -16.25 3.11
CA ALA A 129 19.09 -16.02 4.12
C ALA A 129 17.68 -16.26 3.58
N ALA A 130 17.36 -15.76 2.38
CA ALA A 130 16.04 -15.91 1.75
C ALA A 130 15.62 -17.37 1.46
N LYS A 131 16.50 -18.35 1.68
CA LYS A 131 16.19 -19.78 1.53
C LYS A 131 16.08 -20.51 2.87
N ALA A 132 16.46 -19.87 3.97
CA ALA A 132 16.48 -20.45 5.30
C ALA A 132 15.25 -20.02 6.11
N SER A 133 14.73 -20.91 6.95
CA SER A 133 13.48 -20.71 7.72
C SER A 133 13.52 -19.50 8.67
N ASP A 134 14.70 -19.14 9.17
CA ASP A 134 14.99 -18.03 10.08
C ASP A 134 15.87 -16.96 9.41
N GLY A 135 15.79 -16.89 8.07
CA GLY A 135 16.64 -16.01 7.29
C GLY A 135 16.11 -14.60 7.10
N LEU A 136 14.79 -14.42 7.03
CA LEU A 136 14.20 -13.11 6.81
C LEU A 136 13.28 -12.69 7.96
N ALA A 137 13.26 -11.39 8.22
CA ALA A 137 12.28 -10.76 9.10
C ALA A 137 11.60 -9.63 8.32
N VAL A 138 10.26 -9.63 8.27
CA VAL A 138 9.50 -8.59 7.56
C VAL A 138 8.61 -7.85 8.54
N LEU A 139 8.82 -6.52 8.62
CA LEU A 139 7.90 -5.63 9.32
C LEU A 139 6.78 -5.25 8.35
N GLY A 140 5.54 -5.57 8.69
CA GLY A 140 4.35 -5.15 7.96
C GLY A 140 3.63 -4.00 8.65
N VAL A 141 3.26 -2.98 7.87
CA VAL A 141 2.51 -1.81 8.35
C VAL A 141 1.33 -1.54 7.45
N PHE A 142 0.13 -1.58 8.01
CA PHE A 142 -1.10 -1.27 7.28
C PHE A 142 -1.17 0.22 6.91
N LEU A 143 -1.67 0.51 5.71
CA LEU A 143 -1.98 1.87 5.25
C LEU A 143 -3.48 2.14 5.31
N LYS A 144 -3.88 3.17 6.05
CA LYS A 144 -5.26 3.61 6.17
C LYS A 144 -5.44 4.94 5.45
N VAL A 145 -6.49 5.06 4.64
CA VAL A 145 -7.00 6.39 4.26
C VAL A 145 -8.06 6.78 5.29
N PRO A 146 -7.87 7.89 6.04
CA PRO A 146 -8.86 8.35 7.00
C PRO A 146 -10.23 8.57 6.33
N GLY A 147 -11.26 7.93 6.86
CA GLY A 147 -12.64 8.20 6.48
C GLY A 147 -13.10 9.58 6.98
N ARG A 148 -14.07 10.19 6.30
CA ARG A 148 -14.66 11.46 6.76
C ARG A 148 -15.56 11.25 7.98
N LEU A 149 -15.60 12.27 8.86
CA LEU A 149 -16.83 12.64 9.56
C LEU A 149 -17.92 12.89 8.51
N ALA A 150 -18.99 12.10 8.55
CA ALA A 150 -20.21 12.40 7.84
C ALA A 150 -20.75 13.73 8.39
N ILE A 151 -20.66 14.81 7.60
CA ILE A 151 -21.53 15.96 7.87
C ILE A 151 -22.90 15.50 7.40
N SER A 152 -23.79 15.19 8.34
CA SER A 152 -25.22 15.06 8.06
C SER A 152 -25.67 16.38 7.42
N HIS A 153 -25.99 16.34 6.13
CA HIS A 153 -26.79 17.40 5.55
C HIS A 153 -28.19 17.24 6.14
N GLU A 154 -28.60 18.15 7.03
CA GLU A 154 -30.02 18.41 7.23
C GLU A 154 -30.60 18.82 5.87
N GLU A 155 -31.51 18.00 5.35
CA GLU A 155 -32.36 18.37 4.22
C GLU A 155 -33.15 19.61 4.62
N ARG A 156 -32.80 20.77 4.07
CA ARG A 156 -33.75 21.88 3.99
C ARG A 156 -34.76 21.53 2.90
N GLU A 157 -35.97 21.17 3.32
CA GLU A 157 -37.16 21.08 2.47
C GLU A 157 -37.41 22.40 1.73
N GLY A 158 -36.84 22.51 0.53
CA GLY A 158 -37.16 23.54 -0.45
C GLY A 158 -38.31 23.04 -1.32
N ARG A 159 -39.54 23.41 -0.96
CA ARG A 159 -40.77 23.13 -1.69
C ARG A 159 -40.78 23.90 -3.02
N ASP A 160 -40.35 23.28 -4.12
CA ASP A 160 -40.54 23.81 -5.47
C ASP A 160 -41.54 22.97 -6.28
N LYS A 161 -42.65 23.60 -6.66
CA LYS A 161 -43.75 23.00 -7.43
C LYS A 161 -43.38 22.90 -8.91
N PRO A 162 -43.78 21.84 -9.64
CA PRO A 162 -43.52 21.74 -11.07
C PRO A 162 -44.39 22.75 -11.84
N ARG A 163 -43.75 23.62 -12.64
CA ARG A 163 -44.45 24.40 -13.68
C ARG A 163 -44.72 23.52 -14.90
N ARG A 164 -45.97 23.57 -15.33
CA ARG A 164 -46.62 22.84 -16.43
C ARG A 164 -45.89 23.11 -17.76
N ALA A 165 -45.50 22.04 -18.46
CA ALA A 165 -45.01 22.13 -19.84
C ALA A 165 -46.18 22.43 -20.79
N GLU A 166 -46.17 23.60 -21.43
CA GLU A 166 -47.08 23.91 -22.53
C GLU A 166 -46.53 23.35 -23.85
N ARG A 167 -47.45 22.78 -24.62
CA ARG A 167 -47.24 22.01 -25.84
C ARG A 167 -47.43 22.96 -27.03
N ILE A 168 -46.35 23.43 -27.65
CA ILE A 168 -46.45 24.24 -28.89
C ILE A 168 -46.47 23.28 -30.08
N ARG A 169 -47.53 23.39 -30.89
CA ARG A 169 -47.73 22.65 -32.13
C ARG A 169 -47.04 23.37 -33.29
N ASP A 170 -46.54 22.52 -34.17
CA ASP A 170 -45.84 22.79 -35.42
C ASP A 170 -46.65 23.66 -36.41
N ALA A 171 -45.96 24.55 -37.12
CA ALA A 171 -46.44 25.17 -38.36
C ALA A 171 -45.27 25.64 -39.24
N SER A 172 -45.12 24.96 -40.39
CA SER A 172 -44.63 25.44 -41.70
C SER A 172 -43.28 26.19 -41.81
N PHE A 173 -42.26 25.41 -42.18
CA PHE A 173 -41.42 25.54 -43.38
C PHE A 173 -41.19 26.94 -44.01
N SER A 174 -39.96 27.46 -43.90
CA SER A 174 -39.20 28.05 -45.02
C SER A 174 -37.69 28.01 -44.72
N ARG A 175 -36.91 27.49 -45.67
CA ARG A 175 -35.46 27.25 -45.56
C ARG A 175 -34.67 28.46 -46.04
N GLU A 176 -34.52 29.53 -45.24
CA GLU A 176 -33.45 30.52 -45.52
C GLU A 176 -33.08 31.51 -44.39
N VAL A 177 -33.20 31.15 -43.10
CA VAL A 177 -32.66 31.98 -41.99
C VAL A 177 -32.04 31.15 -40.84
N HIS A 178 -31.62 29.91 -41.10
CA HIS A 178 -31.28 28.93 -40.06
C HIS A 178 -29.81 28.94 -39.60
N ARG A 179 -28.94 29.80 -40.15
CA ARG A 179 -27.50 29.82 -39.75
C ARG A 179 -27.18 30.81 -38.63
N ASP A 180 -27.86 31.95 -38.56
CA ASP A 180 -27.52 32.99 -37.59
C ASP A 180 -28.27 32.85 -36.25
N TYR A 181 -29.46 32.22 -36.26
CA TYR A 181 -30.21 31.92 -35.03
C TYR A 181 -29.56 30.80 -34.20
N VAL A 182 -28.98 29.78 -34.87
CA VAL A 182 -28.36 28.62 -34.20
C VAL A 182 -27.04 29.00 -33.52
N MET A 183 -26.25 29.93 -34.09
CA MET A 183 -24.99 30.34 -33.46
C MET A 183 -25.20 31.24 -32.23
N SER A 184 -26.19 32.14 -32.24
CA SER A 184 -26.50 32.98 -31.07
C SER A 184 -27.13 32.18 -29.92
N HIS A 185 -28.00 31.21 -30.22
CA HIS A 185 -28.59 30.34 -29.19
C HIS A 185 -27.59 29.34 -28.62
N CYS A 186 -26.65 28.82 -29.43
CA CYS A 186 -25.56 27.98 -28.93
C CYS A 186 -24.64 28.75 -27.97
N PHE A 187 -24.36 30.04 -28.21
CA PHE A 187 -23.53 30.82 -27.28
C PHE A 187 -24.24 31.10 -25.95
N GLU A 188 -25.56 31.36 -25.97
CA GLU A 188 -26.34 31.54 -24.75
C GLU A 188 -26.48 30.24 -23.94
N ILE A 189 -26.73 29.11 -24.60
CA ILE A 189 -26.80 27.77 -23.97
C ILE A 189 -25.42 27.37 -23.41
N MET A 190 -24.33 27.62 -24.16
CA MET A 190 -22.98 27.37 -23.68
C MET A 190 -22.63 28.25 -22.49
N SER A 191 -23.04 29.54 -22.49
CA SER A 191 -22.78 30.45 -21.37
C SER A 191 -23.61 30.11 -20.11
N LYS A 192 -24.86 29.63 -20.28
CA LYS A 192 -25.72 29.15 -19.20
C LYS A 192 -25.23 27.80 -18.66
N SER A 193 -24.71 26.92 -19.53
CA SER A 193 -24.01 25.69 -19.12
C SER A 193 -22.69 26.00 -18.38
N TYR A 194 -21.93 27.02 -18.82
CA TYR A 194 -20.69 27.46 -18.17
C TYR A 194 -20.93 28.19 -16.83
N LYS A 195 -22.04 28.93 -16.70
CA LYS A 195 -22.47 29.57 -15.44
C LYS A 195 -23.05 28.53 -14.47
N ASN A 196 -23.84 27.56 -14.94
CA ASN A 196 -24.28 26.40 -14.14
C ASN A 196 -23.10 25.50 -13.74
N ALA A 197 -22.05 25.40 -14.55
CA ALA A 197 -20.80 24.72 -14.19
C ALA A 197 -19.99 25.48 -13.11
N ARG A 198 -20.19 26.80 -12.97
CA ARG A 198 -19.60 27.61 -11.89
C ARG A 198 -20.42 27.55 -10.59
N GLU A 199 -21.74 27.40 -10.67
CA GLU A 199 -22.60 27.22 -9.48
C GLU A 199 -22.70 25.76 -8.99
N THR A 200 -22.32 24.77 -9.83
CA THR A 200 -22.06 23.39 -9.37
C THR A 200 -20.63 23.18 -8.83
N ARG A 201 -19.85 24.25 -8.68
CA ARG A 201 -18.55 24.24 -8.01
C ARG A 201 -18.63 24.52 -6.50
N ALA A 202 -19.76 24.18 -5.88
CA ALA A 202 -19.85 23.96 -4.46
C ALA A 202 -20.01 22.45 -4.22
N SER A 203 -18.98 21.84 -3.62
CA SER A 203 -18.91 20.47 -3.08
C SER A 203 -18.58 19.28 -4.00
N LYS A 204 -17.53 19.37 -4.83
CA LYS A 204 -16.67 18.18 -5.02
C LYS A 204 -15.61 18.16 -3.93
N LYS A 205 -16.03 17.70 -2.76
CA LYS A 205 -15.22 17.62 -1.55
C LYS A 205 -14.20 16.49 -1.79
N ILE A 206 -13.07 16.79 -2.41
CA ILE A 206 -11.96 15.84 -2.65
C ILE A 206 -11.54 15.28 -1.29
N TYR A 207 -11.38 13.97 -1.23
CA TYR A 207 -10.92 13.23 -0.06
C TYR A 207 -9.46 13.60 0.18
N VAL A 208 -9.15 14.27 1.29
CA VAL A 208 -7.77 14.58 1.68
C VAL A 208 -7.58 13.96 3.06
N GLY A 209 -7.26 12.68 3.10
CA GLY A 209 -6.62 12.11 4.29
C GLY A 209 -5.33 12.88 4.59
N LYS A 210 -4.86 12.85 5.85
CA LYS A 210 -3.60 13.51 6.22
C LYS A 210 -2.47 12.94 5.36
N THR A 211 -1.71 13.81 4.71
CA THR A 211 -0.50 13.41 3.97
C THR A 211 0.53 12.89 4.96
N HIS A 212 1.06 11.71 4.69
CA HIS A 212 2.20 11.19 5.45
C HIS A 212 3.50 11.76 4.90
N GLU A 213 4.31 12.41 5.74
CA GLU A 213 5.49 13.17 5.30
C GLU A 213 6.52 12.32 4.58
N GLU A 214 6.98 11.20 5.17
CA GLU A 214 7.98 10.34 4.51
C GLU A 214 7.44 9.64 3.26
N MET A 215 6.18 9.19 3.29
CA MET A 215 5.53 8.60 2.10
C MET A 215 5.37 9.63 0.98
N ASP A 216 5.24 10.92 1.30
CA ASP A 216 5.16 11.98 0.29
C ASP A 216 6.47 12.13 -0.48
N LYS A 217 7.63 11.98 0.18
CA LYS A 217 8.94 11.96 -0.48
C LYS A 217 9.01 10.86 -1.54
N ILE A 218 8.54 9.65 -1.21
CA ILE A 218 8.44 8.53 -2.15
C ILE A 218 7.48 8.88 -3.28
N ALA A 219 6.27 9.35 -2.95
CA ALA A 219 5.24 9.68 -3.93
C ALA A 219 5.69 10.74 -4.95
N ARG A 220 6.49 11.74 -4.53
CA ARG A 220 7.07 12.76 -5.43
C ARG A 220 8.08 12.20 -6.43
N LEU A 221 8.72 11.07 -6.10
CA LEU A 221 9.69 10.40 -6.97
C LEU A 221 9.05 9.41 -7.95
N LEU A 222 7.87 8.86 -7.64
CA LEU A 222 7.20 7.85 -8.46
C LEU A 222 6.93 8.25 -9.94
N PRO A 223 6.67 9.52 -10.29
CA PRO A 223 6.56 9.90 -11.71
C PRO A 223 7.81 9.61 -12.54
N TYR A 224 9.01 9.61 -11.92
CA TYR A 224 10.30 9.33 -12.57
C TYR A 224 10.60 7.84 -12.73
N VAL A 225 9.83 6.98 -12.07
CA VAL A 225 9.89 5.52 -12.19
C VAL A 225 8.52 4.94 -12.53
N SER A 226 7.80 5.64 -13.41
CA SER A 226 6.42 5.32 -13.75
C SER A 226 6.27 3.99 -14.49
N HIS A 227 7.33 3.47 -15.12
CA HIS A 227 7.34 2.21 -15.87
C HIS A 227 8.26 1.17 -15.25
N LYS A 228 8.00 -0.10 -15.58
CA LYS A 228 8.78 -1.23 -15.09
C LYS A 228 10.25 -1.07 -15.51
N ASP A 229 11.15 -1.51 -14.63
CA ASP A 229 12.61 -1.49 -14.72
C ASP A 229 13.23 -0.08 -14.65
N GLU A 230 12.43 0.97 -14.44
CA GLU A 230 12.94 2.32 -14.17
C GLU A 230 13.46 2.46 -12.74
N VAL A 231 14.53 3.26 -12.59
CA VAL A 231 15.24 3.51 -11.32
C VAL A 231 15.53 5.01 -11.19
N VAL A 232 15.40 5.53 -9.98
CA VAL A 232 15.84 6.89 -9.62
C VAL A 232 16.61 6.87 -8.30
N GLU A 233 17.72 7.61 -8.24
CA GLU A 233 18.51 7.78 -7.01
C GLU A 233 17.78 8.69 -6.02
N ILE A 234 17.85 8.36 -4.74
CA ILE A 234 17.22 9.13 -3.67
C ILE A 234 18.21 10.19 -3.18
N THR A 235 17.94 11.46 -3.49
CA THR A 235 18.78 12.59 -3.07
C THR A 235 18.27 13.29 -1.81
N GLU A 236 16.95 13.31 -1.59
CA GLU A 236 16.34 13.76 -0.34
C GLU A 236 16.23 12.55 0.61
N PRO A 237 16.85 12.56 1.81
CA PRO A 237 16.81 11.42 2.72
C PRO A 237 15.38 11.00 3.11
N ILE A 238 15.10 9.70 3.01
CA ILE A 238 13.84 9.06 3.41
C ILE A 238 14.13 8.17 4.60
N ASP A 239 13.54 8.49 5.75
CA ASP A 239 13.74 7.77 7.03
C ASP A 239 12.77 6.60 7.14
N PRO A 240 13.24 5.33 7.02
CA PRO A 240 12.37 4.17 7.12
C PRO A 240 11.72 4.03 8.50
N GLY A 241 12.36 4.55 9.55
CA GLY A 241 11.84 4.48 10.92
C GLY A 241 10.66 5.40 11.17
N LYS A 242 10.47 6.42 10.33
CA LYS A 242 9.29 7.29 10.34
C LYS A 242 8.15 6.75 9.47
N LEU A 243 8.34 5.64 8.77
CA LEU A 243 7.26 4.89 8.09
C LEU A 243 6.65 3.81 9.01
N LEU A 244 7.11 3.70 10.26
CA LEU A 244 6.55 2.82 11.28
C LEU A 244 5.61 3.61 12.21
N PRO A 245 4.55 2.99 12.74
CA PRO A 245 3.63 3.65 13.67
C PRO A 245 4.27 3.90 15.05
N ASP A 246 3.74 4.90 15.78
CA ASP A 246 4.23 5.24 17.14
C ASP A 246 3.82 4.21 18.22
N ASP A 247 2.79 3.41 17.95
CA ASP A 247 2.34 2.34 18.86
C ASP A 247 3.06 1.05 18.51
N ASN A 248 3.52 0.37 19.54
CA ASN A 248 4.51 -0.67 19.45
C ASN A 248 3.94 -2.08 19.60
N GLY A 249 2.62 -2.24 19.72
CA GLY A 249 2.03 -3.58 19.67
C GLY A 249 2.18 -4.20 18.28
N TYR A 250 2.59 -5.47 18.21
CA TYR A 250 2.62 -6.23 16.96
C TYR A 250 2.02 -7.63 17.13
N TRP A 251 1.66 -8.24 15.99
CA TRP A 251 1.45 -9.68 15.85
C TRP A 251 2.66 -10.31 15.17
N THR A 252 2.98 -11.55 15.52
CA THR A 252 4.06 -12.29 14.86
C THR A 252 3.70 -13.75 14.62
N TYR A 253 4.19 -14.29 13.50
CA TYR A 253 4.04 -15.68 13.11
C TYR A 253 5.15 -16.06 12.12
N LEU A 254 5.42 -17.37 11.99
CA LEU A 254 6.32 -17.90 10.95
C LEU A 254 5.54 -18.07 9.65
N GLY A 255 6.04 -17.49 8.56
CA GLY A 255 5.36 -17.47 7.27
C GLY A 255 6.33 -17.51 6.09
N SER A 256 5.86 -16.95 4.97
CA SER A 256 6.58 -16.98 3.70
C SER A 256 6.76 -15.61 3.07
N LEU A 257 7.56 -15.56 2.00
CA LEU A 257 7.45 -14.51 1.00
C LEU A 257 6.05 -14.54 0.37
N THR A 258 5.43 -13.38 0.18
CA THR A 258 4.12 -13.22 -0.48
C THR A 258 4.21 -13.16 -2.00
N THR A 259 5.42 -13.28 -2.54
CA THR A 259 5.70 -13.34 -3.98
C THR A 259 6.63 -14.53 -4.29
N PRO A 260 6.64 -15.03 -5.55
CA PRO A 260 7.52 -16.12 -5.93
C PRO A 260 8.99 -15.85 -5.58
N PRO A 261 9.73 -16.84 -5.06
CA PRO A 261 9.40 -18.27 -5.05
C PRO A 261 8.50 -18.76 -3.89
N CYS A 262 7.95 -17.86 -3.05
CA CYS A 262 7.07 -18.21 -1.93
C CYS A 262 7.75 -19.03 -0.83
N ASN A 263 9.05 -18.79 -0.62
CA ASN A 263 9.82 -19.49 0.41
C ASN A 263 9.27 -19.23 1.81
N GLU A 264 9.10 -20.28 2.62
CA GLU A 264 8.75 -20.22 4.05
C GLU A 264 9.99 -19.84 4.88
N SER A 265 10.50 -18.64 4.65
CA SER A 265 11.76 -18.13 5.20
C SER A 265 11.57 -16.87 6.05
N VAL A 266 10.32 -16.51 6.38
CA VAL A 266 9.98 -15.19 6.91
C VAL A 266 9.40 -15.30 8.31
N THR A 267 10.03 -14.64 9.27
CA THR A 267 9.38 -14.24 10.53
C THR A 267 8.61 -12.94 10.28
N TRP A 268 7.29 -13.01 10.28
CA TRP A 268 6.42 -11.86 10.09
C TRP A 268 6.22 -11.10 11.40
N ILE A 269 6.27 -9.77 11.34
CA ILE A 269 6.00 -8.86 12.45
C ILE A 269 5.07 -7.77 11.93
N LEU A 270 3.77 -7.89 12.20
CA LEU A 270 2.74 -6.96 11.75
C LEU A 270 2.40 -5.97 12.85
N PHE A 271 2.67 -4.69 12.64
CA PHE A 271 2.25 -3.68 13.60
C PHE A 271 0.72 -3.60 13.69
N LYS A 272 0.20 -3.55 14.93
CA LYS A 272 -1.25 -3.45 15.18
C LYS A 272 -1.82 -2.12 14.71
N LYS A 273 -1.02 -1.05 14.82
CA LYS A 273 -1.39 0.30 14.38
C LYS A 273 -1.01 0.50 12.92
N TYR A 274 -1.91 1.09 12.16
CA TYR A 274 -1.67 1.52 10.80
C TYR A 274 -1.00 2.91 10.77
N ILE A 275 -0.39 3.26 9.64
CA ILE A 275 -0.09 4.65 9.30
C ILE A 275 -1.17 5.21 8.38
N GLU A 276 -1.44 6.50 8.50
CA GLU A 276 -2.39 7.19 7.65
C GLU A 276 -1.70 7.68 6.38
N VAL A 277 -2.34 7.52 5.22
CA VAL A 277 -1.90 8.09 3.94
C VAL A 277 -3.07 8.79 3.26
N SER A 278 -2.78 9.81 2.45
CA SER A 278 -3.82 10.49 1.70
C SER A 278 -4.29 9.66 0.49
N HIS A 279 -5.54 9.86 0.09
CA HIS A 279 -6.07 9.33 -1.18
C HIS A 279 -5.17 9.72 -2.37
N HIS A 280 -4.63 10.94 -2.35
CA HIS A 280 -3.74 11.43 -3.41
C HIS A 280 -2.46 10.61 -3.51
N GLN A 281 -1.80 10.31 -2.38
CA GLN A 281 -0.60 9.47 -2.35
C GLN A 281 -0.87 8.07 -2.92
N LEU A 282 -1.95 7.40 -2.49
CA LEU A 282 -2.31 6.10 -3.07
C LEU A 282 -2.67 6.18 -4.56
N ASN A 283 -3.29 7.27 -5.01
CA ASN A 283 -3.60 7.45 -6.42
C ASN A 283 -2.33 7.58 -7.27
N ILE A 284 -1.24 8.12 -6.73
CA ILE A 284 0.06 8.11 -7.42
C ILE A 284 0.56 6.68 -7.60
N PHE A 285 0.41 5.81 -6.59
CA PHE A 285 0.85 4.41 -6.66
C PHE A 285 0.08 3.64 -7.74
N ARG A 286 -1.25 3.86 -7.79
CA ARG A 286 -2.16 3.25 -8.77
C ARG A 286 -1.86 3.65 -10.22
N ASN A 287 -1.03 4.66 -10.47
CA ASN A 287 -0.64 5.08 -11.81
C ASN A 287 0.65 4.43 -12.33
N LEU A 288 1.37 3.67 -11.50
CA LEU A 288 2.56 2.95 -11.93
C LEU A 288 2.22 1.88 -12.97
N ARG A 289 3.11 1.65 -13.93
CA ARG A 289 2.96 0.69 -15.02
C ARG A 289 3.78 -0.56 -14.76
N LYS A 290 3.21 -1.70 -15.11
CA LYS A 290 3.84 -3.03 -14.96
C LYS A 290 4.68 -3.47 -16.16
N PHE A 291 4.85 -2.59 -17.14
CA PHE A 291 5.58 -2.84 -18.39
C PHE A 291 6.62 -1.74 -18.63
N PRO A 292 7.72 -2.04 -19.34
CA PRO A 292 8.77 -1.07 -19.64
C PRO A 292 8.29 0.09 -20.51
N ARG A 293 8.97 1.23 -20.43
CA ARG A 293 8.67 2.39 -21.28
C ARG A 293 8.95 2.07 -22.75
N GLY A 294 7.99 2.37 -23.62
CA GLY A 294 8.11 2.14 -25.07
C GLY A 294 7.62 0.77 -25.53
N GLU A 295 7.29 -0.14 -24.61
CA GLU A 295 6.57 -1.37 -24.95
C GLU A 295 5.06 -1.13 -25.07
N GLU A 296 4.37 -1.98 -25.83
CA GLU A 296 2.92 -1.92 -25.96
C GLU A 296 2.26 -2.18 -24.59
N CYS A 297 1.27 -1.35 -24.25
CA CYS A 297 0.49 -1.52 -23.04
C CYS A 297 -0.19 -2.90 -23.05
N PRO A 298 0.03 -3.77 -22.04
CA PRO A 298 -0.76 -4.98 -21.83
C PRO A 298 -2.11 -4.60 -21.24
N CYS A 299 -2.87 -3.78 -21.97
CA CYS A 299 -4.07 -3.08 -21.50
C CYS A 299 -5.23 -4.04 -21.17
N HIS A 300 -5.17 -5.27 -21.65
CA HIS A 300 -6.09 -6.35 -21.27
C HIS A 300 -5.95 -6.79 -19.81
N GLU A 301 -4.89 -6.37 -19.11
CA GLU A 301 -4.60 -6.79 -17.76
C GLU A 301 -4.50 -5.59 -16.80
N ASN A 302 -5.62 -5.25 -16.15
CA ASN A 302 -5.73 -4.07 -15.29
C ASN A 302 -5.23 -2.78 -15.98
N HIS A 303 -5.46 -2.63 -17.28
CA HIS A 303 -4.98 -1.47 -18.07
C HIS A 303 -3.45 -1.23 -17.95
N GLY A 304 -2.68 -2.30 -17.73
CA GLY A 304 -1.22 -2.23 -17.58
C GLY A 304 -0.74 -1.49 -16.33
N VAL A 305 -1.60 -1.23 -15.35
CA VAL A 305 -1.17 -0.62 -14.07
C VAL A 305 -0.69 -1.68 -13.08
N VAL A 306 0.20 -1.25 -12.19
CA VAL A 306 0.59 -2.01 -11.00
C VAL A 306 -0.60 -2.01 -10.05
N SER A 307 -1.28 -3.15 -9.99
CA SER A 307 -2.37 -3.34 -9.06
C SER A 307 -2.56 -4.83 -8.77
N GLU A 308 -2.04 -5.27 -7.64
CA GLU A 308 -2.02 -6.68 -7.26
C GLU A 308 -3.42 -7.18 -6.85
N TRP A 309 -4.26 -6.29 -6.32
CA TRP A 309 -5.55 -6.62 -5.67
C TRP A 309 -6.81 -6.06 -6.35
N CYS A 310 -6.68 -5.50 -7.55
CA CYS A 310 -7.80 -4.89 -8.29
C CYS A 310 -8.75 -5.88 -8.96
N SER A 311 -8.21 -6.95 -9.55
CA SER A 311 -8.97 -7.90 -10.38
C SER A 311 -9.40 -9.18 -9.64
N ARG A 312 -9.27 -9.19 -8.31
CA ARG A 312 -9.56 -10.37 -7.48
C ARG A 312 -10.73 -10.15 -6.53
N SER A 313 -11.51 -11.20 -6.37
CA SER A 313 -12.16 -11.54 -5.11
C SER A 313 -11.09 -11.89 -4.06
N GLY A 314 -10.39 -10.88 -3.55
CA GLY A 314 -9.49 -10.93 -2.38
C GLY A 314 -8.19 -11.75 -2.52
N PRO A 315 -7.22 -11.57 -1.61
CA PRO A 315 -6.29 -12.64 -1.23
C PRO A 315 -7.11 -13.83 -0.71
N VAL A 316 -6.68 -15.05 -1.02
CA VAL A 316 -6.98 -16.18 -0.14
C VAL A 316 -6.05 -16.02 1.05
N SER A 317 -6.28 -14.99 1.87
CA SER A 317 -5.69 -14.91 3.21
C SER A 317 -6.17 -16.17 3.92
N ARG A 318 -5.26 -17.12 4.16
CA ARG A 318 -5.64 -18.33 4.89
C ARG A 318 -6.08 -17.91 6.29
N ASP A 319 -7.14 -18.53 6.79
CA ASP A 319 -7.59 -18.31 8.17
C ASP A 319 -6.53 -18.88 9.11
N ALA A 320 -5.75 -18.00 9.75
CA ALA A 320 -4.77 -18.42 10.73
C ALA A 320 -5.50 -18.94 11.99
N GLY A 321 -5.13 -20.14 12.44
CA GLY A 321 -5.73 -20.81 13.59
C GLY A 321 -6.88 -21.77 13.28
N ARG A 322 -7.14 -22.12 12.01
CA ARG A 322 -7.94 -23.31 11.63
C ARG A 322 -7.08 -24.51 11.26
N GLU A 323 -5.87 -24.24 10.81
CA GLU A 323 -4.81 -25.22 10.59
C GLU A 323 -3.89 -25.17 11.83
N GLU A 324 -3.57 -26.33 12.43
CA GLU A 324 -2.78 -26.45 13.68
C GLU A 324 -1.35 -25.84 13.60
N GLU A 325 -0.93 -25.33 12.44
CA GLU A 325 0.47 -25.00 12.13
C GLU A 325 0.82 -23.50 12.08
N THR A 326 -0.14 -22.57 12.21
CA THR A 326 0.16 -21.12 12.26
C THR A 326 -0.39 -20.47 13.53
N CYS A 327 0.35 -20.60 14.63
CA CYS A 327 0.09 -19.84 15.85
C CYS A 327 0.51 -18.38 15.66
N ILE A 328 -0.38 -17.44 15.99
CA ILE A 328 -0.09 -16.01 15.99
C ILE A 328 0.05 -15.54 17.43
N TYR A 329 1.16 -14.85 17.70
CA TYR A 329 1.47 -14.28 19.00
C TYR A 329 1.40 -12.77 18.95
N THR A 330 1.26 -12.14 20.12
CA THR A 330 1.36 -10.70 20.30
C THR A 330 2.56 -10.32 21.16
N GLY A 331 3.21 -9.20 20.86
CA GLY A 331 4.29 -8.64 21.67
C GLY A 331 4.38 -7.12 21.56
N ASP A 332 5.35 -6.56 22.31
CA ASP A 332 5.63 -5.13 22.38
C ASP A 332 6.96 -4.77 21.70
N ALA A 333 6.98 -3.61 21.06
CA ALA A 333 8.10 -3.05 20.31
C ALA A 333 8.65 -1.78 20.97
N THR A 334 9.84 -1.34 20.58
CA THR A 334 10.41 -0.08 21.05
C THR A 334 11.43 0.43 20.03
N ARG A 335 11.24 1.67 19.56
CA ARG A 335 12.26 2.37 18.77
C ARG A 335 13.45 2.70 19.66
N VAL A 336 14.67 2.40 19.20
CA VAL A 336 15.88 2.83 19.91
C VAL A 336 16.17 4.28 19.56
N GLU A 337 16.05 5.18 20.53
CA GLU A 337 16.38 6.59 20.34
C GLU A 337 17.86 6.77 19.98
N THR A 338 18.12 7.60 18.96
CA THR A 338 19.47 8.01 18.62
C THR A 338 19.88 9.13 19.55
N THR A 339 20.59 8.83 20.65
CA THR A 339 21.36 9.88 21.31
C THR A 339 22.49 10.28 20.38
N GLU A 340 22.43 11.48 19.81
CA GLU A 340 23.62 12.15 19.28
C GLU A 340 24.56 12.45 20.44
N THR A 341 25.39 11.48 20.81
CA THR A 341 26.65 11.75 21.50
C THR A 341 27.73 10.88 20.88
N SER A 342 28.48 11.53 19.99
CA SER A 342 29.86 11.17 19.70
C SER A 342 30.66 11.11 21.00
N SER A 343 31.42 10.02 21.21
CA SER A 343 32.75 9.94 21.85
C SER A 343 32.89 8.68 22.72
N ALA A 344 33.97 7.93 22.46
CA ALA A 344 34.46 6.74 23.17
C ALA A 344 33.56 5.49 22.99
N ILE A 345 34.07 4.38 22.46
CA ILE A 345 35.04 3.52 23.12
C ILE A 345 36.05 2.97 22.09
N LEU A 346 37.33 3.11 22.44
CA LEU A 346 38.49 2.40 21.86
C LEU A 346 38.47 0.92 22.26
#